data_AF-A0A7R9JMH9-F1
#
_entry.id   AF-A0A7R9JMH9-F1
#
_cell.length_a   1.000
_cell.length_b   1.000
_cell.length_c   1.000
_cell.angle_alpha   90.00
_cell.angle_beta   90.00
_cell.angle_gamma   90.00
#
_symmetry.space_group_name_H-M   'P 1'
#
loop_
_entity.id
_entity.type
_entity.pdbx_description
1 polymer ?
#
loop_
_entity_poly.entity_id
_entity_poly.type
_entity_poly.pdbx_seq_one_letter_code
_entity_poly.pdbx_strand_id
1 'polypeptide(L)'
;MLVIVCTSYDVTVRGNKREMYTYFSVYTNGKQLLDLTECEDSLTVLFGIRFISYGWVLLGHRYAYYLRIPVTNPGAIADSLQDWSKMHIVNSALASDTFLLTSGLLVSYRFLRTVSTTNTFNLHRFYLHRLVRSVTGV
;
A
#
# COMPACT_ATOMS: atom_id res chain seq x y z
N MET A 1 -16.33 1.05 -13.44
CA MET A 1 -16.95 0.38 -14.61
C MET A 1 -16.04 -0.70 -15.19
N LEU A 2 -14.86 -0.38 -15.75
CA LEU A 2 -13.91 -1.38 -16.30
C LEU A 2 -13.53 -2.52 -15.33
N VAL A 3 -13.20 -2.18 -14.08
CA VAL A 3 -12.82 -3.15 -13.05
C VAL A 3 -13.93 -4.17 -12.78
N ILE A 4 -15.19 -3.72 -12.74
CA ILE A 4 -16.34 -4.58 -12.47
C ILE A 4 -16.53 -5.56 -13.63
N VAL A 5 -16.46 -5.06 -14.87
CA VAL A 5 -16.58 -5.88 -16.09
C VAL A 5 -15.47 -6.93 -16.15
N CYS A 6 -14.21 -6.52 -15.99
CA CYS A 6 -13.05 -7.42 -15.98
C CYS A 6 -13.15 -8.47 -14.86
N THR A 7 -13.56 -8.07 -13.66
CA THR A 7 -13.72 -9.01 -12.52
C THR A 7 -14.87 -9.99 -12.75
N SER A 8 -16.00 -9.52 -13.29
CA SER A 8 -17.13 -10.40 -13.63
C SER A 8 -16.78 -11.39 -14.75
N TYR A 9 -16.04 -10.96 -15.77
CA TYR A 9 -15.52 -11.81 -16.85
C TYR A 9 -14.55 -12.87 -16.31
N ASP A 10 -13.65 -12.48 -15.42
CA ASP A 10 -12.63 -13.35 -14.81
C ASP A 10 -13.23 -14.42 -13.88
N VAL A 11 -14.35 -14.13 -13.23
CA VAL A 11 -15.10 -15.08 -12.38
C VAL A 11 -15.97 -16.04 -13.20
N THR A 12 -16.58 -15.56 -14.29
CA THR A 12 -17.49 -16.37 -15.13
C THR A 12 -16.75 -17.26 -16.12
N VAL A 13 -15.57 -16.87 -16.58
CA VAL A 13 -14.78 -17.64 -17.55
C VAL A 13 -13.64 -18.37 -16.83
N ARG A 14 -13.87 -19.65 -16.48
CA ARG A 14 -12.86 -20.56 -15.88
C ARG A 14 -11.96 -21.28 -16.91
N GLY A 15 -12.14 -21.01 -18.20
CA GLY A 15 -11.38 -21.61 -19.33
C GLY A 15 -10.22 -20.74 -19.85
N ASN A 16 -9.94 -20.77 -21.16
CA ASN A 16 -8.85 -20.03 -21.80
C ASN A 16 -9.07 -18.50 -21.71
N LYS A 17 -8.41 -17.86 -20.74
CA LYS A 17 -8.59 -16.43 -20.43
C LYS A 17 -7.80 -15.57 -21.41
N ARG A 18 -8.43 -14.54 -21.96
CA ARG A 18 -7.71 -13.49 -22.71
C ARG A 18 -6.98 -12.60 -21.71
N GLU A 19 -5.66 -12.52 -21.85
CA GLU A 19 -4.77 -11.75 -20.94
C GLU A 19 -5.20 -10.28 -20.78
N MET A 20 -5.73 -9.68 -21.85
CA MET A 20 -6.15 -8.28 -21.85
C MET A 20 -7.23 -7.96 -20.80
N TYR A 21 -8.15 -8.89 -20.53
CA TYR A 21 -9.25 -8.67 -19.59
C TYR A 21 -8.89 -9.03 -18.14
N THR A 22 -7.80 -9.78 -17.92
CA THR A 22 -7.33 -10.15 -16.59
C THR A 22 -6.49 -9.06 -15.93
N TYR A 23 -5.84 -8.16 -16.69
CA TYR A 23 -5.00 -7.09 -16.14
C TYR A 23 -5.73 -6.15 -15.16
N PHE A 24 -7.01 -5.88 -15.37
CA PHE A 24 -7.83 -5.03 -14.51
C PHE A 24 -8.79 -5.82 -13.60
N SER A 25 -8.68 -7.15 -13.55
CA SER A 25 -9.49 -7.98 -12.66
C SER A 25 -8.98 -7.87 -11.23
N VAL A 26 -9.85 -7.48 -10.30
CA VAL A 26 -9.51 -7.44 -8.87
C VAL A 26 -9.37 -8.84 -8.29
N TYR A 27 -10.04 -9.85 -8.86
CA TYR A 27 -10.00 -11.22 -8.35
C TYR A 27 -8.65 -11.88 -8.60
N THR A 28 -8.17 -11.91 -9.85
CA THR A 28 -6.86 -12.49 -10.18
C THR A 28 -5.71 -11.70 -9.58
N ASN A 29 -5.72 -10.37 -9.70
CA ASN A 29 -4.69 -9.52 -9.10
C ASN A 29 -4.70 -9.63 -7.57
N GLY A 30 -5.89 -9.66 -6.96
CA GLY A 30 -6.04 -9.84 -5.51
C GLY A 30 -5.53 -11.20 -5.04
N LYS A 31 -5.84 -12.28 -5.78
CA LYS A 31 -5.32 -13.62 -5.47
C LYS A 31 -3.80 -13.67 -5.56
N GLN A 32 -3.20 -13.05 -6.57
CA GLN A 32 -1.74 -12.94 -6.71
C GLN A 32 -1.11 -12.06 -5.63
N LEU A 33 -1.77 -10.96 -5.24
CA LEU A 33 -1.32 -10.08 -4.16
C LEU A 33 -1.38 -10.76 -2.78
N LEU A 34 -2.34 -11.66 -2.59
CA LEU A 34 -2.57 -12.39 -1.35
C LEU A 34 -1.92 -13.78 -1.34
N ASP A 35 -1.26 -14.17 -2.43
CA ASP A 35 -0.49 -15.40 -2.48
C ASP A 35 0.84 -15.19 -1.75
N LEU A 36 0.93 -15.71 -0.52
CA LEU A 36 2.06 -15.55 0.39
C LEU A 36 2.97 -16.79 0.39
N THR A 37 2.77 -17.70 -0.57
CA THR A 37 3.26 -19.08 -0.51
C THR A 37 4.79 -19.23 -0.66
N GLU A 38 5.54 -18.23 -1.13
CA GLU A 38 6.96 -18.42 -1.50
C GLU A 38 7.93 -17.33 -1.02
N CYS A 39 7.97 -17.03 0.28
CA CYS A 39 9.05 -16.18 0.77
C CYS A 39 9.58 -16.61 2.14
N GLU A 40 10.47 -17.61 2.14
CA GLU A 40 11.30 -17.98 3.29
C GLU A 40 12.21 -16.83 3.77
N ASP A 41 12.41 -15.81 2.93
CA ASP A 41 13.46 -14.81 3.10
C ASP A 41 12.99 -13.35 3.13
N SER A 42 11.69 -13.12 3.01
CA SER A 42 11.11 -11.77 3.09
C SER A 42 10.19 -11.63 4.29
N LEU A 43 10.13 -10.43 4.86
CA LEU A 43 9.22 -10.10 5.95
C LEU A 43 7.79 -10.02 5.39
N THR A 44 7.16 -11.17 5.17
CA THR A 44 5.84 -11.32 4.56
C THR A 44 4.77 -10.51 5.29
N VAL A 45 4.85 -10.45 6.62
CA VAL A 45 3.99 -9.60 7.48
C VAL A 45 4.11 -8.11 7.12
N LEU A 46 5.29 -7.65 6.70
CA LEU A 46 5.52 -6.26 6.33
C LEU A 46 4.75 -5.86 5.06
N PHE A 47 4.54 -6.79 4.13
CA PHE A 47 3.72 -6.53 2.95
C PHE A 47 2.26 -6.29 3.32
N GLY A 48 1.72 -7.07 4.25
CA GLY A 48 0.37 -6.86 4.79
C GLY A 48 0.23 -5.51 5.49
N ILE A 49 1.16 -5.17 6.38
CA ILE A 49 1.14 -3.87 7.09
C ILE A 49 1.25 -2.71 6.09
N ARG A 50 2.12 -2.82 5.08
CA ARG A 50 2.23 -1.81 4.02
C ARG A 50 0.92 -1.65 3.25
N PHE A 51 0.29 -2.73 2.84
CA PHE A 51 -0.98 -2.69 2.13
C PHE A 51 -2.08 -1.98 2.94
N ILE A 52 -2.22 -2.35 4.22
CA ILE A 52 -3.17 -1.71 5.14
C ILE A 52 -2.82 -0.23 5.33
N SER A 53 -1.54 0.10 5.49
CA SER A 53 -1.07 1.48 5.66
C SER A 53 -1.40 2.35 4.43
N TYR A 54 -1.15 1.84 3.22
CA TYR A 54 -1.50 2.54 1.98
C TYR A 54 -3.01 2.74 1.84
N GLY A 55 -3.81 1.70 2.13
CA GLY A 55 -5.27 1.80 2.11
C GLY A 55 -5.80 2.84 3.09
N TRP A 56 -5.22 2.90 4.29
CA TRP A 56 -5.58 3.88 5.31
C TRP A 56 -5.18 5.31 4.91
N VAL A 57 -3.96 5.52 4.40
CA VAL A 57 -3.52 6.83 3.89
C VAL A 57 -4.43 7.32 2.77
N LEU A 58 -4.81 6.45 1.83
CA LEU A 58 -5.73 6.78 0.74
C LEU A 58 -7.11 7.19 1.27
N LEU A 59 -7.63 6.46 2.25
CA LEU A 59 -8.90 6.77 2.90
C LEU A 59 -8.84 8.13 3.60
N GLY A 60 -7.76 8.39 4.35
CA GLY A 60 -7.52 9.67 5.02
C GLY A 60 -7.50 10.85 4.04
N HIS A 61 -6.76 10.73 2.95
CA HIS A 61 -6.70 11.77 1.90
C HIS A 61 -8.05 12.00 1.23
N ARG A 62 -8.81 10.92 0.96
CA ARG A 62 -10.15 11.01 0.38
C ARG A 62 -11.09 11.83 1.27
N TYR A 63 -11.10 11.56 2.57
CA TYR A 63 -11.92 12.32 3.52
C TYR A 63 -11.41 13.75 3.72
N ALA A 64 -10.10 13.96 3.78
CA ALA A 64 -9.52 15.31 3.85
C ALA A 64 -9.90 16.17 2.63
N TYR A 65 -10.00 15.56 1.44
CA TYR A 65 -10.46 16.25 0.24
C TYR A 65 -11.98 16.51 0.29
N TYR A 66 -12.77 15.55 0.77
CA TYR A 66 -14.21 15.71 0.94
C TYR A 66 -14.58 16.88 1.85
N LEU A 67 -13.79 17.10 2.92
CA LEU A 67 -13.97 18.23 3.83
C LEU A 67 -13.65 19.61 3.20
N ARG A 68 -12.95 19.66 2.07
CA ARG A 68 -12.66 20.91 1.34
C ARG A 68 -13.76 21.32 0.36
N ILE A 69 -14.71 20.44 0.09
CA ILE A 69 -15.85 20.73 -0.79
C ILE A 69 -16.89 21.50 0.04
N PRO A 70 -17.52 22.57 -0.48
CA PRO A 70 -18.57 23.27 0.25
C PRO A 70 -19.75 22.33 0.48
N VAL A 71 -20.06 22.09 1.76
CA VAL A 71 -21.11 21.17 2.19
C VAL A 71 -22.33 21.98 2.61
N THR A 72 -23.51 21.56 2.17
CA THR A 72 -24.80 22.24 2.45
C THR A 72 -25.19 22.25 3.92
N ASN A 73 -24.63 21.35 4.74
CA ASN A 73 -24.85 21.33 6.19
C ASN A 73 -23.53 21.11 6.96
N PRO A 74 -22.87 22.17 7.45
CA PRO A 74 -21.64 22.06 8.21
C PRO A 74 -21.83 21.43 9.61
N GLY A 75 -23.04 21.51 10.20
CA GLY A 75 -23.34 20.89 11.50
C GLY A 75 -23.27 19.36 11.46
N ALA A 76 -23.73 18.75 10.36
CA ALA A 76 -23.67 17.30 10.16
C ALA A 76 -22.24 16.75 10.10
N ILE A 77 -21.24 17.58 9.76
CA ILE A 77 -19.83 17.20 9.75
C ILE A 77 -19.30 17.16 11.18
N ALA A 78 -19.65 18.14 12.01
CA ALA A 78 -19.24 18.22 13.41
C ALA A 78 -19.78 17.02 14.22
N ASP A 79 -21.05 16.69 14.04
CA ASP A 79 -21.66 15.50 14.65
C ASP A 79 -21.00 14.22 14.15
N SER A 80 -20.67 14.17 12.85
CA SER A 80 -19.96 13.03 12.25
C SER A 80 -18.54 12.84 12.76
N LEU A 81 -17.85 13.91 13.15
CA LEU A 81 -16.48 13.85 13.70
C LEU A 81 -16.46 13.38 15.16
N GLN A 82 -17.56 13.55 15.90
CA GLN A 82 -17.70 13.02 17.27
C GLN A 82 -17.97 11.51 17.32
N ASP A 83 -18.39 10.90 16.21
CA ASP A 83 -18.53 9.45 16.14
C ASP A 83 -17.16 8.76 16.29
N TRP A 84 -17.05 7.90 17.31
CA TRP A 84 -15.88 7.04 17.51
C TRP A 84 -15.56 6.19 16.26
N SER A 85 -16.60 5.78 15.53
CA SER A 85 -16.46 5.04 14.28
C SER A 85 -15.68 5.83 13.22
N LYS A 86 -15.67 7.17 13.22
CA LYS A 86 -14.94 7.99 12.24
C LYS A 86 -13.58 8.48 12.75
N MET A 87 -13.24 8.17 14.00
CA MET A 87 -11.99 8.58 14.65
C MET A 87 -10.74 8.02 13.95
N HIS A 88 -10.84 6.83 13.33
CA HIS A 88 -9.75 6.26 12.53
C HIS A 88 -9.41 7.09 11.27
N ILE A 89 -10.39 7.82 10.73
CA ILE A 89 -10.21 8.71 9.57
C ILE A 89 -9.55 10.01 10.02
N VAL A 90 -10.00 10.56 11.15
CA VAL A 90 -9.44 11.79 11.74
C VAL A 90 -7.96 11.57 12.10
N ASN A 91 -7.64 10.40 12.65
CA ASN A 91 -6.27 9.99 12.98
C ASN A 91 -5.48 9.43 11.79
N SER A 92 -5.79 9.83 10.55
CA SER A 92 -5.07 9.37 9.35
C SER A 92 -3.55 9.63 9.39
N ALA A 93 -3.08 10.57 10.22
CA ALA A 93 -1.65 10.78 10.47
C ALA A 93 -0.94 9.50 10.96
N LEU A 94 -1.60 8.70 11.80
CA LEU A 94 -1.05 7.43 12.32
C LEU A 94 -0.75 6.41 11.20
N ALA A 95 -1.52 6.46 10.11
CA ALA A 95 -1.27 5.62 8.94
C ALA A 95 0.02 6.02 8.22
N SER A 96 0.28 7.32 8.10
CA SER A 96 1.52 7.86 7.53
C SER A 96 2.73 7.49 8.39
N ASP A 97 2.59 7.53 9.71
CA ASP A 97 3.65 7.12 10.65
C ASP A 97 3.98 5.62 10.50
N THR A 98 2.96 4.77 10.39
CA THR A 98 3.13 3.33 10.16
C THR A 98 3.81 3.05 8.82
N PHE A 99 3.44 3.81 7.78
CA PHE A 99 4.08 3.73 6.47
C PHE A 99 5.58 4.13 6.52
N LEU A 100 5.90 5.22 7.22
CA LEU A 100 7.29 5.66 7.41
C LEU A 100 8.09 4.64 8.22
N LEU A 101 7.52 4.11 9.30
CA LEU A 101 8.15 3.11 10.17
C LEU A 101 8.45 1.82 9.41
N THR A 102 7.47 1.27 8.68
CA THR A 102 7.68 0.05 7.88
C THR A 102 8.68 0.24 6.74
N SER A 103 8.76 1.46 6.20
CA SER A 103 9.76 1.81 5.19
C SER A 103 11.17 1.90 5.78
N GLY A 104 11.33 2.55 6.93
CA GLY A 104 12.59 2.62 7.66
C GLY A 104 13.07 1.25 8.15
N LEU A 105 12.15 0.44 8.70
CA LEU A 105 12.44 -0.89 9.20
C LEU A 105 12.98 -1.82 8.11
N LEU A 106 12.39 -1.80 6.90
CA LEU A 106 12.87 -2.61 5.79
C LEU A 106 14.29 -2.21 5.36
N VAL A 107 14.59 -0.91 5.37
CA VAL A 107 15.94 -0.40 5.06
C VAL A 107 16.93 -0.88 6.12
N SER A 108 16.61 -0.72 7.39
CA SER A 108 17.46 -1.19 8.51
C SER A 108 17.66 -2.71 8.50
N TYR A 109 16.61 -3.47 8.18
CA TYR A 109 16.68 -4.94 8.07
C TYR A 109 17.64 -5.36 6.95
N ARG A 110 17.52 -4.77 5.75
CA ARG A 110 18.43 -5.04 4.63
C ARG A 110 19.87 -4.63 4.94
N PHE A 111 20.04 -3.50 5.63
CA PHE A 111 21.33 -3.05 6.11
C PHE A 111 21.97 -4.08 7.04
N LEU A 112 21.27 -4.49 8.10
CA LEU A 112 21.75 -5.47 9.07
C LEU A 112 22.11 -6.81 8.42
N ARG A 113 21.26 -7.30 7.50
CA ARG A 113 21.52 -8.54 6.75
C ARG A 113 22.77 -8.44 5.87
N THR A 114 22.96 -7.30 5.20
CA THR A 114 24.16 -7.06 4.37
C THR A 114 25.42 -7.03 5.24
N VAL A 115 25.37 -6.33 6.38
CA VAL A 115 26.49 -6.26 7.32
C VAL A 115 26.81 -7.64 7.91
N SER A 116 25.80 -8.43 8.29
CA SER A 116 26.02 -9.77 8.85
C SER A 116 26.65 -10.74 7.85
N THR A 117 26.37 -10.59 6.56
CA THR A 117 26.89 -11.50 5.52
C THR A 117 28.24 -11.05 4.96
N THR A 118 28.44 -9.76 4.73
CA THR A 118 29.61 -9.25 4.00
C THR A 118 30.67 -8.60 4.91
N ASN A 119 30.35 -8.36 6.19
CA ASN A 119 31.19 -7.72 7.21
C ASN A 119 31.80 -6.36 6.80
N THR A 120 31.34 -5.81 5.68
CA THR A 120 31.82 -4.59 5.04
C THR A 120 30.60 -3.84 4.53
N PHE A 121 30.51 -2.55 4.85
CA PHE A 121 29.39 -1.72 4.43
C PHE A 121 29.86 -0.38 3.90
N ASN A 122 29.63 -0.17 2.60
CA ASN A 122 29.91 1.09 1.94
C ASN A 122 28.65 1.95 1.92
N LEU A 123 28.50 2.80 2.94
CA LEU A 123 27.37 3.74 3.09
C LEU A 123 27.16 4.59 1.83
N HIS A 124 28.24 5.10 1.24
CA HIS A 124 28.18 5.93 0.04
C HIS A 124 27.62 5.17 -1.16
N ARG A 125 28.08 3.94 -1.41
CA ARG A 125 27.57 3.09 -2.49
C ARG A 125 26.09 2.72 -2.29
N PHE A 126 25.69 2.47 -1.04
CA PHE A 126 24.30 2.19 -0.69
C PHE A 126 23.38 3.38 -0.98
N TYR A 127 23.76 4.59 -0.56
CA TYR A 127 22.99 5.81 -0.82
C TYR A 127 22.98 6.19 -2.30
N LEU A 128 24.11 6.08 -3.01
CA LEU A 128 24.17 6.32 -4.45
C LEU A 128 23.27 5.35 -5.22
N HIS A 129 23.35 4.05 -4.94
CA HIS A 129 22.47 3.07 -5.58
C HIS A 129 20.99 3.35 -5.31
N ARG A 130 20.65 3.77 -4.07
CA ARG A 130 19.29 4.16 -3.71
C ARG A 130 18.82 5.41 -4.47
N LEU A 131 19.66 6.44 -4.57
CA LEU A 131 19.35 7.68 -5.27
C LEU A 131 19.25 7.47 -6.79
N VAL A 132 20.18 6.71 -7.37
CA VAL A 132 20.15 6.35 -8.80
C VAL A 132 18.87 5.61 -9.12
N ARG A 133 18.49 4.58 -8.36
CA ARG A 133 17.21 3.87 -8.55
C ARG A 133 15.99 4.80 -8.47
N SER A 134 15.99 5.77 -7.55
CA SER A 134 14.91 6.75 -7.43
C SER A 134 14.85 7.73 -8.61
N VAL A 135 15.98 8.00 -9.24
CA VAL A 135 16.09 8.94 -10.38
C VAL A 135 15.87 8.25 -11.73
N THR A 136 16.31 6.99 -11.89
CA THR A 136 16.31 6.33 -13.20
C THR A 136 15.01 5.64 -13.57
N GLY A 137 14.05 5.47 -12.65
CA GLY A 137 12.69 5.02 -13.00
C GLY A 137 12.59 3.69 -13.77
N VAL A 138 13.66 2.90 -13.77
CA VAL A 138 13.80 1.56 -14.36
C VAL A 138 14.34 0.63 -13.27
#